data_AF-A0A7X7XD04-F1
#
_entry.id   AF-A0A7X7XD04-F1
#
_cell.length_a   1.000
_cell.length_b   1.000
_cell.length_c   1.000
_cell.angle_alpha   90.00
_cell.angle_beta   90.00
_cell.angle_gamma   90.00
#
_symmetry.space_group_name_H-M   'P 1'
#
loop_
_entity.id
_entity.type
_entity.pdbx_description
1 polymer ?
#
loop_
_entity_poly.entity_id
_entity_poly.type
_entity_poly.pdbx_seq_one_letter_code
_entity_poly.pdbx_strand_id
1 'polypeptide(L)'
;MDQRDLRLHEQDDAVLRARADLAAQTLAPLPDAFSRLVYLASLREYSSDEYSHWGLEDLHGRDAARQALREEHLAVFREVNALPLPELARQAGAFVAGRVEDGRILLQNWARDQSYNLLAPVGVSELERESFRINFAAVLAALARPR
;
A
#
# COMPACT_ATOMS: atom_id res chain seq x y z
N MET A 1 -24.71 24.71 15.25
CA MET A 1 -23.56 23.89 14.86
C MET A 1 -22.67 23.76 16.08
N ASP A 2 -22.47 22.53 16.57
CA ASP A 2 -21.71 22.26 17.81
C ASP A 2 -20.19 22.41 17.57
N GLN A 3 -19.42 22.74 18.60
CA GLN A 3 -17.95 22.82 18.53
C GLN A 3 -17.28 21.46 18.24
N ARG A 4 -18.01 20.35 18.43
CA ARG A 4 -17.57 19.01 18.01
C ARG A 4 -17.71 18.82 16.51
N ASP A 5 -18.85 19.23 15.94
CA ASP A 5 -19.11 19.12 14.50
C ASP A 5 -18.10 19.94 13.68
N LEU A 6 -17.76 21.15 14.16
CA LEU A 6 -16.74 22.01 13.55
C LEU A 6 -15.36 21.34 13.51
N ARG A 7 -14.92 20.75 14.63
CA ARG A 7 -13.62 20.08 14.72
C ARG A 7 -13.53 18.81 13.86
N LEU A 8 -14.63 18.06 13.75
CA LEU A 8 -14.71 16.92 12.85
C LEU A 8 -14.57 17.35 11.39
N HIS A 9 -15.26 18.43 10.99
CA HIS A 9 -15.18 18.94 9.62
C HIS A 9 -13.79 19.45 9.26
N GLU A 10 -13.13 20.19 10.16
CA GLU A 10 -11.75 20.66 9.97
C GLU A 10 -10.76 19.50 9.85
N GLN A 11 -10.97 18.42 10.61
CA GLN A 11 -10.16 17.21 10.56
C GLN A 11 -10.37 16.46 9.24
N ASP A 12 -11.62 16.29 8.79
CA ASP A 12 -11.94 15.65 7.50
C ASP A 12 -11.30 16.42 6.33
N ASP A 13 -11.35 17.75 6.38
CA ASP A 13 -10.69 18.62 5.39
C ASP A 13 -9.16 18.47 5.41
N ALA A 14 -8.56 18.33 6.59
CA ALA A 14 -7.12 18.10 6.73
C ALA A 14 -6.72 16.71 6.19
N VAL A 15 -7.52 15.68 6.44
CA VAL A 15 -7.32 14.34 5.88
C VAL A 15 -7.37 14.39 4.37
N LEU A 16 -8.36 15.08 3.79
CA LEU A 16 -8.52 15.19 2.35
C LEU A 16 -7.31 15.88 1.69
N ARG A 17 -6.82 16.98 2.29
CA ARG A 17 -5.61 17.67 1.82
C ARG A 17 -4.36 16.79 1.94
N ALA A 18 -4.20 16.09 3.06
CA ALA A 18 -3.09 15.16 3.28
C ALA A 18 -3.09 14.03 2.24
N ARG A 19 -4.26 13.48 1.89
CA ARG A 19 -4.37 12.47 0.84
C ARG A 19 -4.02 13.01 -0.54
N ALA A 20 -4.47 14.21 -0.86
CA ALA A 20 -4.15 14.86 -2.14
C ALA A 20 -2.63 15.12 -2.28
N ASP A 21 -1.98 15.61 -1.23
CA ASP A 21 -0.53 15.83 -1.22
C ASP A 21 0.26 14.53 -1.28
N LEU A 22 -0.14 13.52 -0.49
CA LEU A 22 0.44 12.17 -0.56
C LEU A 22 0.36 11.61 -1.98
N ALA A 23 -0.80 11.72 -2.63
CA ALA A 23 -1.00 11.26 -3.99
C ALA A 23 -0.10 12.01 -4.99
N ALA A 24 -0.07 13.34 -4.91
CA ALA A 24 0.66 14.18 -5.87
C ALA A 24 2.17 14.16 -5.70
N GLN A 25 2.66 14.17 -4.46
CA GLN A 25 4.08 14.37 -4.16
C GLN A 25 4.83 13.06 -3.94
N THR A 26 4.16 12.04 -3.40
CA THR A 26 4.81 10.79 -2.99
C THR A 26 4.43 9.61 -3.87
N LEU A 27 3.15 9.45 -4.21
CA LEU A 27 2.68 8.28 -4.96
C LEU A 27 2.74 8.47 -6.48
N ALA A 28 2.55 9.69 -6.98
CA ALA A 28 2.61 9.98 -8.42
C ALA A 28 3.96 9.65 -9.07
N PRO A 29 5.12 9.87 -8.42
CA PRO A 29 6.42 9.46 -8.98
C PRO A 29 6.62 7.94 -9.08
N LEU A 30 5.83 7.14 -8.35
CA LEU A 30 5.93 5.69 -8.40
C LEU A 30 5.28 5.14 -9.68
N PRO A 31 5.91 4.16 -10.34
CA PRO A 31 5.58 3.80 -11.72
C PRO A 31 4.21 3.13 -11.89
N ASP A 32 3.70 2.45 -10.87
CA ASP A 32 2.45 1.70 -10.93
C ASP A 32 1.80 1.50 -9.54
N ALA A 33 0.58 0.97 -9.56
CA ALA A 33 -0.23 0.72 -8.36
C ALA A 33 0.45 -0.28 -7.41
N PHE A 34 1.11 -1.32 -7.94
CA PHE A 34 1.84 -2.27 -7.10
C PHE A 34 3.01 -1.60 -6.36
N SER A 35 3.77 -0.73 -7.03
CA SER A 35 4.87 0.01 -6.40
C SER A 35 4.37 0.94 -5.31
N ARG A 36 3.22 1.60 -5.52
CA ARG A 36 2.52 2.41 -4.50
C ARG A 36 2.08 1.56 -3.31
N LEU A 37 1.53 0.37 -3.57
CA LEU A 37 1.11 -0.55 -2.52
C LEU A 37 2.28 -0.94 -1.61
N VAL A 38 3.41 -1.36 -2.20
CA VAL A 38 4.56 -1.77 -1.39
C VAL A 38 5.16 -0.60 -0.62
N TYR A 39 5.17 0.60 -1.21
CA TYR A 39 5.59 1.81 -0.51
C TYR A 39 4.69 2.10 0.71
N LEU A 40 3.37 2.13 0.53
CA LEU A 40 2.42 2.40 1.61
C LEU A 40 2.48 1.33 2.71
N ALA A 41 2.68 0.06 2.34
CA ALA A 41 2.88 -1.02 3.30
C ALA A 41 4.16 -0.83 4.14
N SER A 42 5.20 -0.21 3.57
CA SER A 42 6.46 0.08 4.28
C SER A 42 6.36 1.22 5.31
N LEU A 43 5.35 2.09 5.18
CA LEU A 43 5.09 3.18 6.13
C LEU A 43 4.31 2.71 7.36
N ARG A 44 3.85 1.46 7.38
CA ARG A 44 3.10 0.86 8.47
C ARG A 44 4.04 0.10 9.40
N GLU A 45 3.98 0.41 10.68
CA GLU A 45 4.58 -0.39 11.74
C GLU A 45 3.70 -1.63 12.01
N TYR A 46 4.20 -2.83 11.67
CA TYR A 46 3.41 -4.07 11.73
C TYR A 46 2.98 -4.46 13.15
N SER A 47 3.74 -4.07 14.17
CA SER A 47 3.40 -4.40 15.56
C SER A 47 2.22 -3.62 16.12
N SER A 48 1.98 -2.40 15.61
CA SER A 48 0.96 -1.48 16.11
C SER A 48 -0.10 -1.11 15.08
N ASP A 49 0.12 -1.49 13.81
CA ASP A 49 -0.65 -1.06 12.65
C ASP A 49 -0.71 0.48 12.46
N GLU A 50 0.18 1.22 13.14
CA GLU A 50 0.29 2.66 12.98
C GLU A 50 1.08 3.01 11.73
N TYR A 51 0.64 4.08 11.05
CA TYR A 51 1.40 4.68 9.95
C TYR A 51 2.28 5.81 10.47
N SER A 52 3.43 6.00 9.81
CA SER A 52 4.22 7.21 9.98
C SER A 52 4.82 7.71 8.67
N HIS A 53 4.76 9.02 8.47
CA HIS A 53 5.39 9.70 7.34
C HIS A 53 5.74 11.14 7.74
N TRP A 54 7.00 11.34 8.14
CA TRP A 54 7.46 12.60 8.74
C TRP A 54 7.00 13.86 7.97
N GLY A 55 7.23 13.92 6.65
CA GLY A 55 6.87 15.11 5.87
C GLY A 55 5.36 15.36 5.73
N LEU A 56 4.53 14.34 5.88
CA LEU A 56 3.07 14.48 5.82
C LEU A 56 2.52 14.87 7.18
N GLU A 57 3.10 14.30 8.25
CA GLU A 57 2.80 14.65 9.64
C GLU A 57 3.19 16.10 9.97
N ASP A 58 4.32 16.59 9.43
CA ASP A 58 4.76 17.97 9.60
C ASP A 58 3.80 18.97 8.94
N LEU A 59 3.28 18.66 7.75
CA LEU A 59 2.42 19.55 6.98
C LEU A 59 0.95 19.55 7.44
N HIS A 60 0.40 18.37 7.78
CA HIS A 60 -1.03 18.20 8.04
C HIS A 60 -1.36 17.79 9.48
N GLY A 61 -0.35 17.54 10.30
CA GLY A 61 -0.50 16.99 11.63
C GLY A 61 -0.58 15.46 11.63
N ARG A 62 -0.18 14.86 12.76
CA ARG A 62 -0.04 13.41 12.93
C ARG A 62 -1.32 12.63 12.63
N ASP A 63 -2.46 13.08 13.16
CA ASP A 63 -3.72 12.34 13.04
C ASP A 63 -4.26 12.35 11.62
N ALA A 64 -4.27 13.51 10.96
CA ALA A 64 -4.69 13.64 9.57
C ALA A 64 -3.78 12.86 8.61
N ALA A 65 -2.46 12.93 8.80
CA ALA A 65 -1.49 12.18 8.01
C ALA A 65 -1.68 10.65 8.16
N ARG A 66 -1.88 10.17 9.39
CA ARG A 66 -2.12 8.75 9.68
C ARG A 66 -3.40 8.23 9.03
N GLN A 67 -4.48 8.98 9.18
CA GLN A 67 -5.76 8.65 8.57
C GLN A 67 -5.62 8.64 7.03
N ALA A 68 -4.98 9.66 6.46
CA ALA A 68 -4.72 9.75 5.02
C ALA A 68 -3.95 8.54 4.49
N LEU A 69 -2.85 8.15 5.16
CA LEU A 69 -2.06 6.98 4.79
C LEU A 69 -2.88 5.68 4.85
N ARG A 70 -3.70 5.51 5.89
CA ARG A 70 -4.55 4.33 6.05
C ARG A 70 -5.60 4.23 4.94
N GLU A 71 -6.29 5.32 4.66
CA GLU A 71 -7.32 5.38 3.61
C GLU A 71 -6.72 5.18 2.22
N GLU A 72 -5.57 5.80 1.95
CA GLU A 72 -4.89 5.67 0.67
C GLU A 72 -4.33 4.26 0.48
N HIS A 73 -3.75 3.65 1.51
CA HIS A 73 -3.31 2.26 1.46
C HIS A 73 -4.48 1.31 1.17
N LEU A 74 -5.64 1.51 1.81
CA LEU A 74 -6.83 0.71 1.52
C LEU A 74 -7.32 0.89 0.07
N ALA A 75 -7.31 2.12 -0.44
CA ALA A 75 -7.70 2.42 -1.82
C ALA A 75 -6.76 1.75 -2.84
N VAL A 76 -5.45 1.94 -2.68
CA VAL A 76 -4.42 1.34 -3.56
C VAL A 76 -4.41 -0.18 -3.47
N PHE A 77 -4.61 -0.76 -2.28
CA PHE A 77 -4.73 -2.21 -2.14
C PHE A 77 -5.90 -2.76 -2.97
N ARG A 78 -7.05 -2.10 -2.94
CA ARG A 78 -8.22 -2.50 -3.73
C ARG A 78 -7.99 -2.34 -5.23
N GLU A 79 -7.31 -1.28 -5.65
CA GLU A 79 -6.87 -1.10 -7.04
C GLU A 79 -6.00 -2.28 -7.49
N VAL A 80 -4.99 -2.64 -6.70
CA VAL A 80 -4.09 -3.77 -6.99
C VAL A 80 -4.82 -5.10 -6.99
N ASN A 81 -5.71 -5.34 -6.02
CA ASN A 81 -6.48 -6.59 -5.91
C ASN A 81 -7.49 -6.76 -7.05
N ALA A 82 -7.87 -5.67 -7.73
CA ALA A 82 -8.74 -5.67 -8.90
C ALA A 82 -7.97 -5.83 -10.23
N LEU A 83 -6.64 -5.79 -10.23
CA LEU A 83 -5.84 -5.94 -11.45
C LEU A 83 -6.01 -7.35 -12.05
N PRO A 84 -6.11 -7.47 -13.39
CA PRO A 84 -5.95 -8.77 -14.05
C PRO A 84 -4.60 -9.40 -13.70
N LEU A 85 -4.57 -10.72 -13.50
CA LEU A 85 -3.34 -11.45 -13.15
C LEU A 85 -2.12 -11.16 -14.04
N PRO A 86 -2.24 -11.04 -15.38
CA PRO A 86 -1.10 -10.69 -16.22
C PRO A 86 -0.53 -9.30 -15.91
N GLU A 87 -1.39 -8.34 -15.57
CA GLU A 87 -0.99 -6.98 -15.24
C GLU A 87 -0.37 -6.91 -13.84
N LEU A 88 -0.95 -7.60 -12.86
CA LEU A 88 -0.34 -7.77 -11.53
C LEU A 88 1.04 -8.42 -11.63
N ALA A 89 1.20 -9.46 -12.44
CA ALA A 89 2.49 -10.10 -12.69
C ALA A 89 3.50 -9.17 -13.36
N ARG A 90 3.05 -8.35 -14.31
CA ARG A 90 3.90 -7.36 -14.99
C ARG A 90 4.42 -6.32 -14.00
N GLN A 91 3.55 -5.73 -13.19
CA GLN A 91 3.93 -4.72 -12.20
C GLN A 91 4.82 -5.30 -11.10
N ALA A 92 4.45 -6.45 -10.52
CA ALA A 92 5.26 -7.13 -9.50
C ALA A 92 6.62 -7.57 -10.04
N GLY A 93 6.67 -8.08 -11.27
CA GLY A 93 7.92 -8.44 -11.96
C GLY A 93 8.82 -7.23 -12.19
N ALA A 94 8.27 -6.10 -12.65
CA ALA A 94 9.02 -4.86 -12.83
C ALA A 94 9.58 -4.32 -11.50
N PHE A 95 8.78 -4.34 -10.44
CA PHE A 95 9.18 -3.93 -9.09
C PHE A 95 10.33 -4.79 -8.53
N VAL A 96 10.28 -6.10 -8.77
CA VAL A 96 11.35 -7.04 -8.39
C VAL A 96 12.60 -6.80 -9.23
N ALA A 97 12.47 -6.66 -10.54
CA ALA A 97 13.60 -6.44 -11.45
C ALA A 97 14.32 -5.10 -11.21
N GLY A 98 13.60 -4.07 -10.76
CA GLY A 98 14.17 -2.78 -10.38
C GLY A 98 15.05 -2.81 -9.13
N ARG A 99 15.05 -3.92 -8.37
CA ARG A 99 15.93 -4.13 -7.20
C ARG A 99 17.19 -4.88 -7.61
N VAL A 100 18.24 -4.12 -7.91
CA VAL A 100 19.51 -4.59 -8.50
C VAL A 100 20.15 -5.76 -7.74
N GLU A 101 20.07 -5.80 -6.40
CA GLU A 101 20.76 -6.82 -5.60
C GLU A 101 19.80 -7.80 -4.88
N ASP A 102 18.59 -7.35 -4.49
CA ASP A 102 17.74 -8.11 -3.56
C ASP A 102 16.42 -8.60 -4.16
N GLY A 103 16.13 -8.31 -5.44
CA GLY A 103 14.84 -8.67 -6.05
C GLY A 103 14.53 -10.18 -5.99
N ARG A 104 15.53 -11.02 -6.27
CA ARG A 104 15.37 -12.48 -6.23
C ARG A 104 15.16 -13.01 -4.81
N ILE A 105 15.86 -12.42 -3.84
CA ILE A 105 15.73 -12.76 -2.42
C ILE A 105 14.33 -12.37 -1.92
N LEU A 106 13.85 -11.17 -2.30
CA LEU A 106 12.50 -10.71 -1.98
C LEU A 106 11.44 -11.67 -2.52
N LEU A 107 11.54 -12.08 -3.79
CA LEU A 107 10.62 -13.04 -4.40
C LEU A 107 10.62 -14.39 -3.66
N GLN A 108 11.81 -14.87 -3.26
CA GLN A 108 11.94 -16.11 -2.51
C GLN A 108 11.33 -16.01 -1.11
N ASN A 109 11.57 -14.91 -0.39
CA ASN A 109 10.99 -14.68 0.93
C ASN A 109 9.46 -14.57 0.85
N TRP A 110 8.93 -13.87 -0.16
CA TRP A 110 7.50 -13.81 -0.42
C TRP A 110 6.91 -15.19 -0.72
N ALA A 111 7.56 -16.00 -1.56
CA ALA A 111 7.07 -17.33 -1.90
C ALA A 111 7.15 -18.31 -0.71
N ARG A 112 8.22 -18.24 0.09
CA ARG A 112 8.47 -19.14 1.22
C ARG A 112 7.62 -18.81 2.43
N ASP A 113 7.64 -17.55 2.85
CA ASP A 113 7.09 -17.11 4.14
C ASP A 113 5.72 -16.44 4.00
N GLN A 114 5.24 -16.29 2.76
CA GLN A 114 4.02 -15.54 2.45
C GLN A 114 4.01 -14.11 3.03
N SER A 115 5.20 -13.51 3.19
CA SER A 115 5.34 -12.16 3.77
C SER A 115 4.72 -11.06 2.89
N TYR A 116 4.31 -11.38 1.65
CA TYR A 116 3.45 -10.51 0.84
C TYR A 116 2.08 -10.26 1.47
N ASN A 117 1.62 -11.08 2.43
CA ASN A 117 0.41 -10.82 3.21
C ASN A 117 0.49 -9.51 4.01
N LEU A 118 1.72 -9.03 4.30
CA LEU A 118 1.97 -7.75 4.94
C LEU A 118 1.65 -6.54 4.06
N LEU A 119 1.42 -6.76 2.75
CA LEU A 119 0.94 -5.72 1.83
C LEU A 119 -0.55 -5.41 2.04
N ALA A 120 -1.31 -6.27 2.73
CA ALA A 120 -2.72 -6.00 3.00
C ALA A 120 -2.87 -5.02 4.19
N PRO A 121 -3.56 -3.87 4.02
CA PRO A 121 -3.80 -2.94 5.11
C PRO A 121 -4.78 -3.49 6.16
N VAL A 122 -4.88 -2.76 7.28
CA VAL A 122 -5.99 -2.95 8.24
C VAL A 122 -7.29 -2.44 7.62
N GLY A 123 -8.40 -3.10 7.92
CA GLY A 123 -9.73 -2.72 7.40
C GLY A 123 -10.12 -3.40 6.10
N VAL A 124 -9.21 -4.17 5.49
CA VAL A 124 -9.53 -5.12 4.41
C VAL A 124 -10.34 -6.29 4.98
N SER A 125 -11.40 -6.69 4.28
CA SER A 125 -12.22 -7.86 4.62
C SER A 125 -11.43 -9.17 4.46
N GLU A 126 -11.88 -10.24 5.11
CA GLU A 126 -11.26 -11.56 4.96
C GLU A 126 -11.28 -12.05 3.51
N LEU A 127 -12.39 -11.80 2.79
CA LEU A 127 -12.52 -12.16 1.38
C LEU A 127 -11.51 -11.41 0.50
N GLU A 128 -11.34 -10.10 0.69
CA GLU A 128 -10.37 -9.32 -0.07
C GLU A 128 -8.93 -9.78 0.20
N ARG A 129 -8.60 -10.11 1.47
CA ARG A 129 -7.29 -10.68 1.83
C ARG A 129 -7.05 -12.01 1.16
N GLU A 130 -8.03 -12.90 1.18
CA GLU A 130 -7.91 -14.23 0.59
C GLU A 130 -7.80 -14.17 -0.94
N SER A 131 -8.59 -13.31 -1.58
CA SER A 131 -8.47 -13.02 -3.02
C SER A 131 -7.06 -12.57 -3.38
N PHE A 132 -6.52 -11.58 -2.65
CA PHE A 132 -5.17 -11.10 -2.87
C PHE A 132 -4.14 -12.21 -2.66
N ARG A 133 -4.30 -13.02 -1.60
CA ARG A 133 -3.39 -14.11 -1.26
C ARG A 133 -3.30 -15.15 -2.38
N ILE A 134 -4.45 -15.59 -2.90
CA ILE A 134 -4.53 -16.56 -3.99
C ILE A 134 -3.94 -15.99 -5.27
N ASN A 135 -4.36 -14.78 -5.65
CA ASN A 135 -3.92 -14.13 -6.89
C ASN A 135 -2.41 -13.86 -6.88
N PHE A 136 -1.89 -13.33 -5.78
CA PHE A 136 -0.48 -13.01 -5.67
C PHE A 136 0.39 -14.28 -5.57
N ALA A 137 -0.07 -15.35 -4.90
CA ALA A 137 0.61 -16.64 -4.93
C ALA A 137 0.76 -17.19 -6.37
N ALA A 138 -0.29 -17.07 -7.20
CA ALA A 138 -0.24 -17.45 -8.60
C ALA A 138 0.78 -16.60 -9.40
N VAL A 139 0.85 -15.30 -9.13
CA VAL A 139 1.84 -14.39 -9.72
C VAL A 139 3.26 -14.77 -9.32
N LEU A 140 3.52 -15.03 -8.03
CA LEU A 140 4.84 -15.45 -7.56
C LEU A 140 5.28 -16.77 -8.22
N ALA A 141 4.36 -17.73 -8.32
CA ALA A 141 4.63 -19.00 -9.00
C ALA A 141 4.94 -18.80 -10.50
N ALA A 142 4.29 -17.85 -11.17
CA ALA A 142 4.58 -17.52 -12.57
C ALA A 142 5.96 -16.83 -12.73
N LEU A 143 6.30 -15.91 -11.82
CA LEU A 143 7.58 -15.19 -11.83
C LEU A 143 8.78 -16.07 -11.45
N ALA A 144 8.58 -17.10 -10.63
CA ALA A 144 9.63 -18.02 -10.20
C ALA A 144 10.01 -19.08 -11.25
N ARG A 145 9.21 -19.24 -12.31
CA ARG A 145 9.54 -20.19 -13.39
C ARG A 145 10.77 -19.72 -14.16
N PRO A 146 11.78 -20.58 -14.36
CA PRO A 146 12.87 -20.27 -15.28
C PRO A 146 12.30 -20.05 -16.68
N ARG A 147 12.77 -18.99 -17.36
CA ARG A 147 12.46 -18.74 -18.76
C ARG A 147 13.24 -19.67 -19.67
#